data_AF-A0A3D9XI37-F1
#
_entry.id   AF-A0A3D9XI37-F1
#
_cell.length_a   1.000
_cell.length_b   1.000
_cell.length_c   1.000
_cell.angle_alpha   90.00
_cell.angle_beta   90.00
_cell.angle_gamma   90.00
#
_symmetry.space_group_name_H-M   'P 1'
#
loop_
_entity.id
_entity.type
_entity.pdbx_description
1 polymer ?
#
loop_
_entity_poly.entity_id
_entity_poly.type
_entity_poly.pdbx_seq_one_letter_code
_entity_poly.pdbx_strand_id
1 'polypeptide(L)'
;MFHYYFGGGRAVTLDEIGYLRGIVEQYAYRDGAEGAFPRLSGQIADAARKQGTGPVAYDFRFTYDFGSVAFSHGDGTVKELFIGWAEDYGEIFRISGDISFEFTDDFVDPLDMNFEPGGTPYHISGRWRTSFSAEVLKDRKRSIYFDPKESR
;
A
#
# COMPACT_ATOMS: atom_id res chain seq x y z
N MET A 1 15.78 -7.08 -15.70
CA MET A 1 16.79 -8.01 -16.29
C MET A 1 18.18 -7.38 -16.44
N PHE A 2 18.39 -6.28 -17.20
CA PHE A 2 19.73 -5.70 -17.38
C PHE A 2 20.43 -5.33 -16.05
N HIS A 3 19.70 -4.74 -15.10
CA HIS A 3 20.26 -4.34 -13.80
C HIS A 3 20.69 -5.53 -12.92
N TYR A 4 20.09 -6.71 -13.08
CA TYR A 4 20.45 -7.91 -12.32
C TYR A 4 21.85 -8.43 -12.70
N TYR A 5 22.20 -8.40 -13.99
CA TYR A 5 23.51 -8.88 -14.47
C TYR A 5 24.60 -7.80 -14.47
N PHE A 6 24.24 -6.53 -14.69
CA PHE A 6 25.22 -5.45 -14.89
C PHE A 6 25.19 -4.37 -13.81
N GLY A 7 24.19 -4.38 -12.92
CA GLY A 7 24.02 -3.38 -11.86
C GLY A 7 24.84 -3.66 -10.59
N GLY A 8 25.52 -4.80 -10.51
CA GLY A 8 26.41 -5.15 -9.39
C GLY A 8 25.72 -5.18 -8.02
N GLY A 9 24.42 -5.49 -7.98
CA GLY A 9 23.65 -5.51 -6.74
C GLY A 9 23.25 -4.12 -6.21
N ARG A 10 23.46 -3.05 -6.98
CA ARG A 10 23.10 -1.69 -6.55
C ARG A 10 21.60 -1.60 -6.26
N ALA A 11 21.25 -1.12 -5.07
CA ALA A 11 19.87 -0.79 -4.73
C ALA A 11 19.31 0.30 -5.64
N VAL A 12 18.02 0.17 -5.99
CA VAL A 12 17.32 1.11 -6.87
C VAL A 12 15.98 1.53 -6.27
N THR A 13 15.48 2.67 -6.74
CA THR A 13 14.13 3.13 -6.41
C THR A 13 13.16 2.85 -7.56
N LEU A 14 11.88 2.62 -7.26
CA LEU A 14 10.83 2.45 -8.26
C LEU A 14 10.75 3.62 -9.24
N ASP A 15 11.07 4.84 -8.79
CA ASP A 15 11.17 6.03 -9.64
C ASP A 15 12.36 5.94 -10.60
N GLU A 16 13.55 5.55 -10.12
CA GLU A 16 14.74 5.37 -10.95
C GLU A 16 14.51 4.38 -12.09
N ILE A 17 13.75 3.31 -11.83
CA ILE A 17 13.46 2.26 -12.81
C ILE A 17 12.14 2.49 -13.58
N GLY A 18 11.40 3.56 -13.27
CA GLY A 18 10.16 3.93 -13.97
C GLY A 18 8.94 3.07 -13.65
N TYR A 19 8.96 2.30 -12.55
CA TYR A 19 7.88 1.38 -12.16
C TYR A 19 6.96 1.92 -11.06
N LEU A 20 7.25 3.10 -10.47
CA LEU A 20 6.44 3.63 -9.35
C LEU A 20 4.95 3.66 -9.69
N ARG A 21 4.59 4.23 -10.85
CA ARG A 21 3.18 4.34 -11.26
C ARG A 21 2.51 2.97 -11.38
N GLY A 22 3.18 1.99 -11.98
CA GLY A 22 2.62 0.64 -12.18
C GLY A 22 2.37 -0.07 -10.85
N ILE A 23 3.31 0.04 -9.90
CA ILE A 23 3.16 -0.53 -8.56
C ILE A 23 2.02 0.15 -7.79
N VAL A 24 1.94 1.49 -7.83
CA VAL A 24 0.86 2.26 -7.19
C VAL A 24 -0.51 1.85 -7.78
N GLU A 25 -0.64 1.74 -9.10
CA GLU A 25 -1.89 1.35 -9.76
C GLU A 25 -2.29 -0.09 -9.42
N GLN A 26 -1.34 -1.03 -9.41
CA GLN A 26 -1.61 -2.42 -9.03
C GLN A 26 -2.06 -2.50 -7.57
N TYR A 27 -1.30 -1.89 -6.66
CA TYR A 27 -1.62 -1.85 -5.24
C TYR A 27 -3.01 -1.26 -5.00
N ALA A 28 -3.29 -0.10 -5.61
CA ALA A 28 -4.52 0.63 -5.37
C ALA A 28 -5.77 -0.12 -5.85
N TYR A 29 -5.70 -0.79 -7.01
CA TYR A 29 -6.90 -1.26 -7.73
C TYR A 29 -6.94 -2.75 -8.06
N ARG A 30 -5.81 -3.46 -7.95
CA ARG A 30 -5.70 -4.86 -8.41
C ARG A 30 -5.22 -5.82 -7.33
N ASP A 31 -4.98 -5.34 -6.12
CA ASP A 31 -4.76 -6.19 -4.95
C ASP A 31 -6.06 -6.93 -4.55
N GLY A 32 -6.01 -8.27 -4.49
CA GLY A 32 -7.16 -9.09 -4.15
C GLY A 32 -8.36 -8.88 -5.10
N ALA A 33 -9.58 -8.86 -4.55
CA ALA A 33 -10.81 -8.69 -5.33
C ALA A 33 -11.22 -7.21 -5.53
N GLU A 34 -10.71 -6.28 -4.71
CA GLU A 34 -11.23 -4.90 -4.61
C GLU A 34 -10.14 -3.82 -4.64
N GLY A 35 -8.85 -4.18 -4.57
CA GLY A 35 -7.75 -3.23 -4.40
C GLY A 35 -7.48 -2.85 -2.94
N ALA A 36 -6.29 -2.32 -2.65
CA ALA A 36 -5.91 -1.95 -1.29
C ALA A 36 -6.61 -0.67 -0.81
N PHE A 37 -6.96 0.25 -1.71
CA PHE A 37 -7.54 1.55 -1.35
C PHE A 37 -8.94 1.45 -0.72
N PRO A 38 -9.89 0.65 -1.24
CA PRO A 38 -11.18 0.46 -0.58
C PRO A 38 -11.02 -0.09 0.85
N ARG A 39 -10.18 -1.11 1.03
CA ARG A 39 -9.86 -1.66 2.36
C ARG A 39 -9.26 -0.59 3.29
N LEU A 40 -8.26 0.14 2.81
CA LEU A 40 -7.60 1.20 3.57
C LEU A 40 -8.58 2.29 4.00
N SER A 41 -9.51 2.67 3.12
CA SER A 41 -10.56 3.64 3.44
C SER A 41 -11.51 3.14 4.53
N GLY A 42 -11.87 1.84 4.51
CA GLY A 42 -12.66 1.21 5.56
C GLY A 42 -11.96 1.20 6.91
N GLN A 43 -10.65 0.92 6.91
CA GLN A 43 -9.85 0.89 8.14
C GLN A 43 -9.63 2.28 8.75
N ILE A 44 -9.39 3.31 7.93
CA ILE A 44 -9.31 4.70 8.38
C ILE A 44 -10.67 5.14 8.98
N ALA A 45 -11.77 4.77 8.32
CA ALA A 45 -13.11 5.03 8.84
C ALA A 45 -13.36 4.34 10.19
N ASP A 46 -12.97 3.07 10.34
CA ASP A 46 -13.08 2.34 11.60
C ASP A 46 -12.18 2.92 12.70
N ALA A 47 -10.98 3.38 12.36
CA ALA A 47 -10.10 4.10 13.29
C ALA A 47 -10.73 5.41 13.78
N ALA A 48 -11.29 6.22 12.87
CA ALA A 48 -11.97 7.46 13.22
C ALA A 48 -13.20 7.21 14.10
N ARG A 49 -13.99 6.15 13.84
CA ARG A 49 -15.13 5.78 14.70
C ARG A 49 -14.69 5.40 16.12
N LYS A 50 -13.56 4.70 16.26
CA LYS A 50 -12.99 4.29 17.56
C LYS A 50 -12.44 5.50 18.33
N GLN A 51 -11.79 6.43 17.64
CA GLN A 51 -11.15 7.61 18.22
C GLN A 51 -12.15 8.73 18.55
N GLY A 52 -13.17 8.92 17.71
CA GLY A 52 -14.06 10.07 17.75
C GLY A 52 -13.45 11.32 17.08
N THR A 53 -13.95 12.49 17.45
CA THR A 53 -13.48 13.78 16.94
C THR A 53 -12.07 14.09 17.39
N GLY A 54 -11.20 14.52 16.48
CA GLY A 54 -9.82 14.87 16.78
C GLY A 54 -8.80 14.24 15.84
N PRO A 55 -7.51 14.19 16.24
CA PRO A 55 -6.46 13.56 15.46
C PRO A 55 -6.73 12.07 15.29
N VAL A 56 -6.55 11.57 14.07
CA VAL A 56 -6.61 10.14 13.75
C VAL A 56 -5.28 9.75 13.13
N ALA A 57 -4.61 8.77 13.73
CA ALA A 57 -3.40 8.18 13.19
C ALA A 57 -3.56 6.67 13.13
N TYR A 58 -3.09 6.07 12.04
CA TYR A 58 -3.13 4.62 11.89
C TYR A 58 -1.94 4.15 11.06
N ASP A 59 -1.19 3.19 11.63
CA ASP A 59 -0.06 2.51 11.01
C ASP A 59 -0.53 1.16 10.48
N PHE A 60 -0.25 0.92 9.21
CA PHE A 60 -0.61 -0.26 8.46
C PHE A 60 0.66 -0.92 7.94
N ARG A 61 0.67 -2.25 7.94
CA ARG A 61 1.73 -3.01 7.29
C ARG A 61 1.13 -4.24 6.64
N PHE A 62 1.37 -4.37 5.35
CA PHE A 62 0.87 -5.49 4.56
C PHE A 62 1.94 -5.98 3.58
N THR A 63 1.98 -7.30 3.40
CA THR A 63 2.77 -7.95 2.36
C THR A 63 1.87 -8.20 1.15
N TYR A 64 2.36 -7.92 -0.05
CA TYR A 64 1.61 -8.03 -1.30
C TYR A 64 2.44 -8.79 -2.34
N ASP A 65 1.75 -9.64 -3.10
CA ASP A 65 2.34 -10.28 -4.27
C ASP A 65 2.21 -9.33 -5.48
N PHE A 66 3.35 -8.78 -5.91
CA PHE A 66 3.43 -7.90 -7.08
C PHE A 66 3.85 -8.63 -8.36
N GLY A 67 3.88 -9.97 -8.37
CA GLY A 67 4.45 -10.80 -9.43
C GLY A 67 3.89 -10.54 -10.85
N SER A 68 2.75 -9.85 -10.97
CA SER A 68 2.12 -9.47 -12.24
C SER A 68 2.50 -8.08 -12.79
N VAL A 69 3.16 -7.20 -12.01
CA VAL A 69 3.45 -5.81 -12.44
C VAL A 69 4.77 -5.71 -13.22
N ALA A 70 5.70 -6.61 -12.96
CA ALA A 70 6.86 -6.87 -13.79
C ALA A 70 7.50 -8.16 -13.31
N PHE A 71 7.95 -8.98 -14.27
CA PHE A 71 8.69 -10.22 -14.03
C PHE A 71 9.71 -10.00 -12.88
N SER A 72 9.49 -10.77 -11.81
CA SER A 72 10.42 -10.98 -10.69
C SER A 72 10.45 -9.91 -9.60
N HIS A 73 9.31 -9.34 -9.25
CA HIS A 73 9.13 -8.85 -7.88
C HIS A 73 8.74 -10.04 -7.00
N GLY A 74 9.38 -10.18 -5.84
CA GLY A 74 9.02 -11.21 -4.85
C GLY A 74 7.76 -10.81 -4.08
N ASP A 75 7.66 -11.27 -2.83
CA ASP A 75 6.66 -10.83 -1.86
C ASP A 75 6.99 -9.40 -1.37
N GLY A 76 6.74 -8.40 -2.22
CA GLY A 76 6.94 -6.99 -1.88
C GLY A 76 6.13 -6.56 -0.66
N THR A 77 6.75 -5.83 0.26
CA THR A 77 6.08 -5.27 1.44
C THR A 77 5.72 -3.82 1.19
N VAL A 78 4.48 -3.43 1.50
CA VAL A 78 4.09 -2.01 1.61
C VAL A 78 3.71 -1.70 3.04
N LYS A 79 4.33 -0.66 3.59
CA LYS A 79 3.93 -0.02 4.84
C LYS A 79 3.18 1.25 4.53
N GLU A 80 2.11 1.50 5.27
CA GLU A 80 1.28 2.67 5.09
C GLU A 80 1.08 3.40 6.42
N LEU A 81 1.14 4.73 6.42
CA LEU A 81 0.89 5.54 7.59
C LEU A 81 -0.12 6.62 7.24
N PHE A 82 -1.31 6.56 7.84
CA PHE A 82 -2.30 7.63 7.79
C PHE A 82 -2.13 8.56 8.98
N ILE A 83 -2.10 9.87 8.71
CA ILE A 83 -2.18 10.93 9.71
C ILE A 83 -3.23 11.93 9.24
N GLY A 84 -4.23 12.17 10.07
CA GLY A 84 -5.33 13.06 9.73
C GLY A 84 -6.14 13.52 10.93
N TRP A 85 -7.33 13.99 10.63
CA TRP A 85 -8.27 14.57 11.57
C TRP A 85 -9.70 14.16 11.22
N ALA A 86 -10.49 13.88 12.26
CA ALA A 86 -11.92 13.63 12.18
C ALA A 86 -12.70 14.78 12.82
N GLU A 87 -13.61 15.37 12.06
CA GLU A 87 -14.55 16.39 12.54
C GLU A 87 -15.96 15.82 12.70
N ASP A 88 -16.63 16.19 13.79
CA ASP A 88 -18.02 15.82 14.04
C ASP A 88 -18.97 16.66 13.18
N TYR A 89 -19.83 15.99 12.42
CA TYR A 89 -20.93 16.61 11.70
C TYR A 89 -22.23 15.81 11.91
N GLY A 90 -22.64 15.68 13.18
CA GLY A 90 -23.91 15.03 13.53
C GLY A 90 -23.85 13.51 13.37
N GLU A 91 -24.46 12.95 12.32
CA GLU A 91 -24.43 11.51 12.06
C GLU A 91 -23.19 11.05 11.28
N ILE A 92 -22.38 12.00 10.81
CA ILE A 92 -21.16 11.75 10.03
C ILE A 92 -19.91 12.25 10.75
N PHE A 93 -18.78 11.62 10.43
CA PHE A 93 -17.46 12.18 10.56
C PHE A 93 -16.98 12.70 9.20
N ARG A 94 -16.41 13.90 9.17
CA ARG A 94 -15.58 14.35 8.06
C ARG A 94 -14.14 14.03 8.38
N ILE A 95 -13.54 13.13 7.60
CA ILE A 95 -12.17 12.69 7.81
C ILE A 95 -11.33 13.28 6.69
N SER A 96 -10.17 13.83 7.05
CA SER A 96 -9.17 14.26 6.08
C SER A 96 -7.76 14.00 6.60
N GLY A 97 -6.80 13.75 5.72
CA GLY A 97 -5.42 13.55 6.10
C GLY A 97 -4.57 13.05 4.94
N ASP A 98 -3.32 12.73 5.26
CA ASP A 98 -2.35 12.22 4.31
C ASP A 98 -2.00 10.77 4.63
N ILE A 99 -1.78 9.98 3.58
CA ILE A 99 -1.26 8.63 3.68
C ILE A 99 0.13 8.62 3.04
N SER A 100 1.13 8.17 3.80
CA SER A 100 2.47 7.90 3.30
C SER A 100 2.67 6.41 3.11
N PHE A 101 3.28 6.03 1.98
CA PHE A 101 3.54 4.63 1.65
C PHE A 101 5.04 4.41 1.47
N GLU A 102 5.50 3.24 1.93
CA GLU A 102 6.85 2.75 1.72
C GLU A 102 6.81 1.32 1.19
N PHE A 103 7.27 1.13 -0.04
CA PHE A 103 7.46 -0.16 -0.68
C PHE A 103 8.90 -0.62 -0.51
N THR A 104 9.07 -1.91 -0.22
CA THR A 104 10.36 -2.59 -0.18
C THR A 104 10.22 -4.00 -0.75
N ASP A 105 11.15 -4.40 -1.61
CA ASP A 105 11.24 -5.75 -2.15
C ASP A 105 12.70 -6.09 -2.44
N ASP A 106 13.02 -7.37 -2.48
CA ASP A 106 14.32 -7.87 -2.89
C ASP A 106 14.16 -8.63 -4.21
N PHE A 107 14.79 -8.12 -5.26
CA PHE A 107 14.81 -8.79 -6.55
C PHE A 107 15.79 -9.97 -6.45
N VAL A 108 15.24 -11.17 -6.34
CA VAL A 108 15.97 -12.45 -6.33
C VAL A 108 15.60 -13.21 -7.61
N ASP A 109 16.54 -14.01 -8.13
CA ASP A 109 16.51 -14.75 -9.39
C ASP A 109 15.10 -15.00 -10.02
N PRO A 110 14.83 -14.45 -11.23
CA PRO A 110 13.54 -14.53 -11.91
C PRO A 110 12.91 -15.89 -12.11
N LEU A 111 13.71 -16.95 -12.13
CA LEU A 111 13.25 -18.27 -12.55
C LEU A 111 13.03 -19.22 -11.39
N ASP A 112 13.44 -18.87 -10.16
CA ASP A 112 13.58 -19.78 -9.01
C ASP A 112 14.29 -21.11 -9.39
N MET A 113 14.98 -21.09 -10.54
CA MET A 113 15.85 -22.12 -11.01
C MET A 113 17.13 -21.81 -10.29
N ASN A 114 17.51 -22.67 -9.37
CA ASN A 114 18.70 -22.58 -8.51
C ASN A 114 20.05 -22.58 -9.30
N PHE A 115 20.07 -22.01 -10.51
CA PHE A 115 21.07 -22.13 -11.55
C PHE A 115 20.92 -21.09 -12.70
N GLU A 116 20.83 -19.79 -12.41
CA GLU A 116 21.31 -18.78 -13.38
C GLU A 116 22.57 -18.09 -12.85
N PRO A 117 23.77 -18.64 -13.12
CA PRO A 117 25.01 -18.05 -12.65
C PRO A 117 25.27 -16.71 -13.35
N GLY A 118 25.38 -15.64 -12.57
CA GLY A 118 25.99 -14.38 -13.01
C GLY A 118 25.30 -13.09 -12.59
N GLY A 119 24.06 -13.15 -12.08
CA GLY A 119 23.38 -11.99 -11.54
C GLY A 119 23.67 -11.74 -10.05
N THR A 120 23.41 -10.52 -9.59
CA THR A 120 23.48 -10.16 -8.16
C THR A 120 22.12 -9.65 -7.70
N PRO A 121 21.48 -10.27 -6.69
CA PRO A 121 20.25 -9.75 -6.10
C PRO A 121 20.40 -8.29 -5.66
N TYR A 122 19.32 -7.54 -5.72
CA TYR A 122 19.34 -6.13 -5.35
C TYR A 122 18.03 -5.68 -4.72
N HIS A 123 18.15 -4.71 -3.82
CA HIS A 123 17.00 -4.13 -3.13
C HIS A 123 16.27 -3.11 -4.02
N ILE A 124 14.95 -3.17 -3.99
CA ILE A 124 14.06 -2.20 -4.64
C ILE A 124 13.23 -1.51 -3.57
N SER A 125 13.18 -0.19 -3.62
CA SER A 125 12.37 0.61 -2.70
C SER A 125 11.53 1.64 -3.43
N GLY A 126 10.44 2.09 -2.81
CA GLY A 126 9.60 3.15 -3.37
C GLY A 126 8.86 3.89 -2.28
N ARG A 127 8.58 5.18 -2.53
CA ARG A 127 7.78 5.99 -1.61
C ARG A 127 6.82 6.85 -2.39
N TRP A 128 5.58 6.92 -1.92
CA TRP A 128 4.59 7.85 -2.47
C TRP A 128 3.66 8.34 -1.36
N ARG A 129 2.89 9.37 -1.70
CA ARG A 129 1.89 9.95 -0.81
C ARG A 129 0.59 10.16 -1.55
N THR A 130 -0.51 10.08 -0.82
CA THR A 130 -1.83 10.51 -1.31
C THR A 130 -2.60 11.18 -0.19
N SER A 131 -3.55 12.03 -0.55
CA SER A 131 -4.51 12.61 0.39
C SER A 131 -5.74 11.71 0.49
N PHE A 132 -6.29 11.59 1.68
CA PHE A 132 -7.58 10.96 1.93
C PHE A 132 -8.58 12.00 2.42
N SER A 133 -9.79 11.97 1.86
CA SER A 133 -10.93 12.74 2.37
C SER A 133 -12.22 11.97 2.16
N ALA A 134 -13.03 11.88 3.22
CA ALA A 134 -14.30 11.16 3.18
C ALA A 134 -15.31 11.72 4.18
N GLU A 135 -16.59 11.63 3.82
CA GLU A 135 -17.71 11.72 4.76
C GLU A 135 -18.13 10.31 5.15
N VAL A 136 -18.00 9.98 6.43
CA VAL A 136 -18.18 8.62 6.97
C VAL A 136 -19.31 8.62 7.97
N LEU A 137 -20.32 7.77 7.78
CA LEU A 137 -21.36 7.56 8.79
C LEU A 137 -20.75 6.96 10.06
N LYS A 138 -21.13 7.54 11.20
CA LYS A 138 -20.73 7.07 12.54
C LYS A 138 -21.25 5.66 12.81
N ASP A 139 -22.48 5.38 12.37
CA ASP A 139 -23.01 4.02 12.35
C ASP A 139 -22.33 3.21 11.23
N ARG A 140 -21.42 2.31 11.65
CA ARG A 140 -20.68 1.41 10.76
C ARG A 140 -21.60 0.58 9.86
N LYS A 141 -22.75 0.11 10.35
CA LYS A 141 -23.64 -0.79 9.60
C LYS A 141 -24.36 -0.09 8.44
N ARG A 142 -24.43 1.23 8.49
CA ARG A 142 -25.08 2.07 7.47
C ARG A 142 -24.07 2.70 6.50
N SER A 143 -22.77 2.51 6.73
CA SER A 143 -21.70 3.12 5.94
C SER A 143 -21.19 2.21 4.82
N ILE A 144 -20.79 2.83 3.71
CA ILE A 144 -20.05 2.14 2.64
C ILE A 144 -18.58 1.91 2.99
N TYR A 145 -18.07 2.61 4.02
CA TYR A 145 -16.72 2.44 4.53
C TYR A 145 -16.71 1.39 5.63
N PHE A 146 -16.32 0.17 5.27
CA PHE A 146 -16.13 -0.97 6.16
C PHE A 146 -14.83 -1.70 5.80
N ASP A 147 -14.11 -2.21 6.79
CA ASP A 147 -13.05 -3.19 6.53
C ASP A 147 -13.70 -4.55 6.20
N PRO A 148 -13.52 -5.10 4.98
CA PRO A 148 -14.05 -6.40 4.61
C PRO A 148 -13.53 -7.54 5.51
N LYS A 149 -12.36 -7.39 6.13
CA LYS A 149 -11.78 -8.40 7.04
C LYS A 149 -12.42 -8.42 8.44
N GLU A 150 -13.09 -7.35 8.86
CA GLU A 150 -13.85 -7.31 10.13
C GLU A 150 -15.35 -7.67 9.95
N SER A 151 -15.75 -8.23 8.79
CA SER A 151 -17.14 -8.61 8.49
C SER A 151 -17.57 -9.98 9.02
N ARG A 152 -16.94 -10.50 10.08
CA ARG A 152 -17.32 -11.78 10.72
C ARG A 152 -17.46 -11.65 12.23
#